data_AF-A0A9E0AAC5-F1
#
_entry.id   AF-A0A9E0AAC5-F1
#
_cell.length_a   1.000
_cell.length_b   1.000
_cell.length_c   1.000
_cell.angle_alpha   90.00
_cell.angle_beta   90.00
_cell.angle_gamma   90.00
#
_symmetry.space_group_name_H-M   'P 1'
#
loop_
_entity.id
_entity.type
_entity.pdbx_description
1 polymer ?
#
loop_
_entity_poly.entity_id
_entity_poly.type
_entity_poly.pdbx_seq_one_letter_code
_entity_poly.pdbx_strand_id
1 'polypeptide(L)'
;MKRFFALLLLCFLVVGNSFGQFKRPTLLNDPDYDVGKPLRFGFSIGVNVMDFDAVNRTAQFNADGSKYFAEVTHISAGLNVNAIGDLRIARDIHLRFLPGYSFGQRDVNFFKVDADSTVSLATTMKMESNFIDLPVGIKFLSERNSNVRPYLYLGTDVRIDLAA
;
A
#
# COMPACT_ATOMS: atom_id res chain seq x y z
N MET A 1 -49.21 -10.39 -13.85
CA MET A 1 -47.81 -9.89 -13.95
C MET A 1 -46.97 -10.13 -12.70
N LYS A 2 -47.44 -9.78 -11.48
CA LYS A 2 -46.67 -9.99 -10.22
C LYS A 2 -46.27 -11.46 -9.94
N ARG A 3 -47.15 -12.42 -10.23
CA ARG A 3 -46.88 -13.87 -10.05
C ARG A 3 -45.84 -14.43 -11.02
N PHE A 4 -45.76 -13.86 -12.23
CA PHE A 4 -44.79 -14.26 -13.24
C PHE A 4 -43.38 -13.76 -12.86
N PHE A 5 -43.28 -12.54 -12.33
CA PHE A 5 -42.03 -11.98 -11.84
C PHE A 5 -41.49 -12.74 -10.61
N ALA A 6 -42.38 -13.18 -9.72
CA ALA A 6 -42.00 -14.01 -8.57
C ALA A 6 -41.45 -15.39 -8.98
N LEU A 7 -42.03 -16.02 -10.01
CA LEU A 7 -41.53 -17.29 -10.57
C LEU A 7 -40.16 -17.14 -11.22
N LEU A 8 -39.92 -16.02 -11.91
CA LEU A 8 -38.64 -15.72 -12.56
C LEU A 8 -37.53 -15.50 -11.51
N LEU A 9 -37.85 -14.80 -10.42
CA LEU A 9 -36.93 -14.58 -9.29
C LEU A 9 -36.61 -15.88 -8.53
N LEU A 10 -37.59 -16.77 -8.37
CA LEU A 10 -37.40 -18.10 -7.78
C LEU A 10 -36.48 -18.97 -8.65
N CYS A 11 -36.68 -18.99 -9.97
CA CYS A 11 -35.80 -19.70 -10.90
C CYS A 11 -34.36 -19.18 -10.83
N PHE A 12 -34.16 -17.86 -10.73
CA PHE A 12 -32.81 -17.28 -10.63
C PHE A 12 -32.08 -17.70 -9.34
N LEU A 13 -32.81 -17.84 -8.22
CA LEU A 13 -32.26 -18.32 -6.95
C LEU A 13 -31.90 -19.82 -6.96
N VAL A 14 -32.61 -20.63 -7.76
CA VAL A 14 -32.35 -22.08 -7.86
C VAL A 14 -31.16 -22.40 -8.77
N VAL A 15 -30.94 -21.62 -9.84
CA VAL A 15 -29.81 -21.81 -10.78
C VAL A 15 -28.44 -21.58 -10.12
N GLY A 16 -28.39 -20.75 -9.07
CA GLY A 16 -27.15 -20.44 -8.32
C GLY A 16 -26.51 -21.60 -7.55
N ASN A 17 -27.17 -22.75 -7.42
CA ASN A 17 -26.70 -23.90 -6.63
C ASN A 17 -26.19 -25.10 -7.47
N SER A 18 -25.89 -24.90 -8.75
CA SER A 18 -25.35 -25.96 -9.60
C SER A 18 -23.83 -26.17 -9.38
N PHE A 19 -23.49 -26.97 -8.35
CA PHE A 19 -22.12 -27.44 -8.12
C PHE A 19 -21.78 -28.64 -9.03
N GLY A 20 -21.71 -28.40 -10.35
CA GLY A 20 -21.44 -29.43 -11.37
C GLY A 20 -20.03 -29.43 -11.96
N GLN A 21 -19.11 -28.59 -11.47
CA GLN A 21 -17.77 -28.49 -12.05
C GLN A 21 -16.86 -29.58 -11.46
N PHE A 22 -16.47 -30.54 -12.30
CA PHE A 22 -15.43 -31.52 -12.00
C PHE A 22 -14.12 -30.76 -11.73
N LYS A 23 -13.76 -30.56 -10.46
CA LYS A 23 -12.46 -29.97 -10.08
C LYS A 23 -11.37 -30.97 -10.43
N ARG A 24 -10.70 -30.77 -11.56
CA ARG A 24 -9.46 -31.48 -11.87
C ARG A 24 -8.49 -31.29 -10.69
N PRO A 25 -7.81 -32.36 -10.21
CA PRO A 25 -6.76 -32.19 -9.21
C PRO A 25 -5.73 -31.23 -9.79
N THR A 26 -5.55 -30.10 -9.13
CA THR A 26 -4.62 -29.08 -9.61
C THR A 26 -3.22 -29.53 -9.24
N LEU A 27 -2.34 -29.58 -10.25
CA LEU A 27 -0.92 -29.80 -10.03
C LEU A 27 -0.39 -28.62 -9.20
N LEU A 28 0.10 -28.95 -8.00
CA LEU A 28 0.67 -27.96 -7.09
C LEU A 28 2.03 -27.52 -7.64
N ASN A 29 2.20 -26.23 -7.79
CA ASN A 29 3.50 -25.63 -8.05
C ASN A 29 4.28 -25.61 -6.73
N ASP A 30 5.48 -26.20 -6.72
CA ASP A 30 6.35 -26.35 -5.55
C ASP A 30 5.58 -26.78 -4.26
N PRO A 31 5.14 -28.04 -4.17
CA PRO A 31 4.41 -28.54 -3.00
C PRO A 31 5.29 -28.52 -1.73
N ASP A 32 6.61 -28.59 -1.89
CA ASP A 32 7.56 -28.56 -0.78
C ASP A 32 7.84 -27.15 -0.26
N TYR A 33 7.44 -26.11 -1.02
CA TYR A 33 7.55 -24.73 -0.59
C TYR A 33 6.96 -24.52 0.81
N ASP A 34 5.83 -25.15 1.12
CA ASP A 34 5.11 -24.96 2.39
C ASP A 34 5.74 -25.73 3.57
N VAL A 35 6.40 -26.87 3.33
CA VAL A 35 6.82 -27.84 4.37
C VAL A 35 8.34 -27.99 4.47
N GLY A 36 9.09 -28.01 3.37
CA GLY A 36 10.52 -28.29 3.37
C GLY A 36 11.42 -27.13 3.83
N LYS A 37 11.00 -25.87 3.60
CA LYS A 37 11.89 -24.70 3.80
C LYS A 37 11.49 -23.86 5.03
N PRO A 38 12.25 -23.90 6.14
CA PRO A 38 11.98 -23.08 7.32
C PRO A 38 12.27 -21.60 7.09
N LEU A 39 13.27 -21.26 6.29
CA LEU A 39 13.61 -19.88 5.92
C LEU A 39 13.53 -19.73 4.41
N ARG A 40 12.90 -18.64 3.96
CA ARG A 40 12.67 -18.35 2.55
C ARG A 40 13.13 -16.94 2.24
N PHE A 41 13.89 -16.82 1.16
CA PHE A 41 14.38 -15.54 0.67
C PHE A 41 13.69 -15.15 -0.63
N GLY A 42 13.56 -13.86 -0.85
CA GLY A 42 13.02 -13.30 -2.08
C GLY A 42 13.32 -11.81 -2.20
N PHE A 43 12.73 -11.18 -3.19
CA PHE A 43 12.76 -9.74 -3.39
C PHE A 43 11.35 -9.25 -3.73
N SER A 44 11.03 -8.02 -3.33
CA SER A 44 9.82 -7.32 -3.74
C SER A 44 10.21 -6.01 -4.39
N ILE A 45 9.55 -5.70 -5.49
CA ILE A 45 9.61 -4.40 -6.15
C ILE A 45 8.18 -3.87 -6.16
N GLY A 46 8.02 -2.61 -5.81
CA GLY A 46 6.73 -1.93 -5.85
C GLY A 46 6.87 -0.46 -6.19
N VAL A 47 5.73 0.19 -6.30
CA VAL A 47 5.62 1.63 -6.47
C VAL A 47 5.01 2.22 -5.21
N ASN A 48 5.49 3.38 -4.81
CA ASN A 48 4.97 4.12 -3.67
C ASN A 48 4.58 5.54 -4.12
N VAL A 49 3.76 6.19 -3.30
CA VAL A 49 3.42 7.60 -3.45
C VAL A 49 3.55 8.22 -2.07
N MET A 50 4.29 9.32 -1.98
CA MET A 50 4.51 10.03 -0.71
C MET A 50 3.89 11.42 -0.79
N ASP A 51 3.22 11.81 0.29
CA ASP A 51 2.54 13.08 0.40
C ASP A 51 2.78 13.68 1.80
N PHE A 52 2.63 15.00 1.93
CA PHE A 52 2.65 15.71 3.19
C PHE A 52 1.36 16.48 3.40
N ASP A 53 0.75 16.29 4.58
CA ASP A 53 -0.30 17.16 5.05
C ASP A 53 0.32 18.40 5.72
N ALA A 54 0.37 19.51 4.98
CA ALA A 54 0.93 20.77 5.46
C ALA A 54 -0.13 21.58 6.23
N VAL A 55 -0.05 21.57 7.56
CA VAL A 55 -0.94 22.38 8.41
C VAL A 55 -0.43 23.82 8.48
N ASN A 56 -1.03 24.69 7.66
CA ASN A 56 -0.70 26.11 7.61
C ASN A 56 -1.32 26.88 8.81
N ARG A 57 -0.52 27.22 9.82
CA ARG A 57 -0.96 28.00 10.99
C ARG A 57 -0.66 29.50 10.81
N THR A 58 -1.49 30.20 10.04
CA THR A 58 -1.37 31.66 9.87
C THR A 58 -2.21 32.41 10.90
N ALA A 59 -1.68 32.58 12.11
CA ALA A 59 -2.35 33.37 13.17
C ALA A 59 -2.17 34.89 13.00
N GLN A 60 -1.19 35.34 12.21
CA GLN A 60 -0.94 36.76 11.96
C GLN A 60 -0.54 36.98 10.50
N PHE A 61 -0.99 38.12 9.96
CA PHE A 61 -0.44 38.65 8.71
C PHE A 61 1.00 39.09 8.96
N ASN A 62 1.87 38.89 7.97
CA ASN A 62 3.20 39.50 8.00
C ASN A 62 3.05 41.04 7.98
N ALA A 63 4.10 41.78 8.32
CA ALA A 63 4.09 43.25 8.35
C ALA A 63 3.57 43.91 7.05
N ASP A 64 3.69 43.21 5.91
CA ASP A 64 3.19 43.63 4.59
C ASP A 64 1.73 43.21 4.28
N GLY A 65 0.99 42.62 5.22
CA GLY A 65 -0.39 42.17 5.00
C GLY A 65 -0.53 40.90 4.15
N SER A 66 0.58 40.25 3.78
CA SER A 66 0.59 39.01 2.99
C SER A 66 0.58 37.75 3.87
N LYS A 67 -0.03 36.68 3.35
CA LYS A 67 -0.05 35.33 3.95
C LYS A 67 0.71 34.35 3.06
N TYR A 68 1.39 33.39 3.67
CA TYR A 68 2.01 32.27 2.96
C TYR A 68 1.31 30.98 3.34
N PHE A 69 1.12 30.10 2.35
CA PHE A 69 0.66 28.74 2.56
C PHE A 69 1.55 27.78 1.76
N ALA A 70 1.88 26.65 2.36
CA ALA A 70 2.61 25.57 1.72
C ALA A 70 1.64 24.43 1.38
N GLU A 71 1.77 23.87 0.18
CA GLU A 71 0.99 22.71 -0.25
C GLU A 71 1.82 21.84 -1.21
N VAL A 72 1.64 20.53 -1.13
CA VAL A 72 2.20 19.59 -2.11
C VAL A 72 1.25 19.53 -3.31
N THR A 73 1.58 20.23 -4.39
CA THR A 73 0.68 20.33 -5.55
C THR A 73 0.82 19.15 -6.51
N HIS A 74 1.94 18.42 -6.47
CA HIS A 74 2.23 17.34 -7.41
C HIS A 74 2.52 16.03 -6.68
N ILE A 75 1.77 15.00 -7.09
CA ILE A 75 1.99 13.63 -6.66
C ILE A 75 3.05 13.00 -7.57
N SER A 76 4.18 12.61 -6.99
CA SER A 76 5.24 11.89 -7.71
C SER A 76 5.29 10.44 -7.29
N ALA A 77 5.39 9.54 -8.27
CA ALA A 77 5.53 8.11 -8.02
C ALA A 77 6.98 7.79 -7.63
N GLY A 78 7.14 7.11 -6.51
CA GLY A 78 8.38 6.53 -6.03
C GLY A 78 8.49 5.04 -6.33
N LEU A 79 9.68 4.49 -6.14
CA LEU A 79 9.98 3.05 -6.29
C LEU A 79 10.41 2.49 -4.93
N ASN A 80 9.89 1.32 -4.56
CA ASN A 80 10.38 0.59 -3.40
C ASN A 80 10.97 -0.77 -3.82
N VAL A 81 12.12 -1.12 -3.23
CA VAL A 81 12.82 -2.39 -3.46
C VAL A 81 13.23 -2.97 -2.13
N ASN A 82 12.70 -4.15 -1.79
CA ASN A 82 12.98 -4.80 -0.52
C ASN A 82 13.45 -6.24 -0.73
N ALA A 83 14.41 -6.68 0.08
CA ALA A 83 14.71 -8.09 0.24
C ALA A 83 13.66 -8.72 1.17
N ILE A 84 13.24 -9.95 0.91
CA ILE A 84 12.26 -10.67 1.74
C ILE A 84 13.01 -11.76 2.50
N GLY A 85 12.92 -11.74 3.83
CA GLY A 85 13.25 -12.86 4.70
C GLY A 85 11.99 -13.35 5.39
N ASP A 86 11.56 -14.59 5.11
CA ASP A 86 10.34 -15.19 5.63
C ASP A 86 10.68 -16.47 6.39
N LEU A 87 10.60 -16.41 7.72
CA LEU A 87 10.91 -17.47 8.65
C LEU A 87 9.61 -18.13 9.14
N ARG A 88 9.47 -19.43 8.90
CA ARG A 88 8.35 -20.22 9.38
C ARG A 88 8.51 -20.55 10.86
N ILE A 89 7.66 -19.99 11.71
CA ILE A 89 7.59 -20.31 13.14
C ILE A 89 6.64 -21.50 13.37
N ALA A 90 5.49 -21.50 12.69
CA ALA A 90 4.51 -22.58 12.70
C ALA A 90 3.96 -22.83 11.28
N ARG A 91 3.13 -23.86 11.09
CA ARG A 91 2.57 -24.22 9.77
C ARG A 91 1.89 -23.06 9.02
N ASP A 92 1.19 -22.22 9.78
CA ASP A 92 0.37 -21.12 9.27
C ASP A 92 0.80 -19.75 9.82
N ILE A 93 1.91 -19.69 10.56
CA ILE A 93 2.43 -18.45 11.17
C ILE A 93 3.91 -18.29 10.82
N HIS A 94 4.21 -17.18 10.15
CA HIS A 94 5.55 -16.88 9.68
C HIS A 94 5.98 -15.49 10.18
N LEU A 95 7.24 -15.34 10.59
CA LEU A 95 7.86 -14.05 10.83
C LEU A 95 8.50 -13.57 9.53
N ARG A 96 8.07 -12.40 9.05
CA ARG A 96 8.56 -11.81 7.82
C ARG A 96 9.22 -10.47 8.11
N PHE A 97 10.45 -10.36 7.64
CA PHE A 97 11.27 -9.16 7.65
C PHE A 97 11.53 -8.73 6.21
N LEU A 98 11.27 -7.47 5.86
CA LEU A 98 11.51 -6.96 4.51
C LEU A 98 12.44 -5.75 4.48
N PRO A 99 13.75 -5.89 4.79
CA PRO A 99 14.67 -4.77 4.73
C PRO A 99 14.80 -4.28 3.29
N GLY A 100 14.75 -2.97 3.10
CA GLY A 100 14.85 -2.40 1.78
C GLY A 100 14.92 -0.90 1.75
N TYR A 101 14.64 -0.38 0.56
CA TYR A 101 14.77 1.02 0.25
C TYR A 101 13.55 1.54 -0.49
N SER A 102 13.05 2.69 -0.07
CA SER A 102 11.96 3.40 -0.72
C SER A 102 12.44 4.77 -1.19
N PHE A 103 12.52 4.92 -2.51
CA PHE A 103 12.81 6.17 -3.19
C PHE A 103 11.51 6.92 -3.44
N GLY A 104 11.56 8.25 -3.32
CA GLY A 104 10.59 9.13 -3.97
C GLY A 104 10.93 10.60 -3.79
N GLN A 105 10.06 11.46 -4.30
CA GLN A 105 10.27 12.89 -4.36
C GLN A 105 8.97 13.61 -4.03
N ARG A 106 9.08 14.75 -3.35
CA ARG A 106 7.96 15.63 -3.00
C ARG A 106 8.30 17.06 -3.38
N ASP A 107 7.41 17.73 -4.10
CA ASP A 107 7.58 19.12 -4.50
C ASP A 107 6.64 19.99 -3.66
N VAL A 108 7.20 20.73 -2.70
CA VAL A 108 6.46 21.63 -1.81
C VAL A 108 6.39 23.00 -2.45
N ASN A 109 5.18 23.44 -2.78
CA ASN A 109 4.92 24.75 -3.35
C ASN A 109 4.50 25.73 -2.26
N PHE A 110 5.19 26.85 -2.18
CA PHE A 110 4.85 27.97 -1.32
C PHE A 110 4.11 29.01 -2.14
N PHE A 111 2.89 29.31 -1.72
CA PHE A 111 2.05 30.32 -2.33
C PHE A 111 1.96 31.53 -1.42
N LYS A 112 1.92 32.72 -2.04
CA LYS A 112 1.71 34.00 -1.38
C LYS A 112 0.31 34.50 -1.71
N VAL A 113 -0.42 34.90 -0.69
CA VAL A 113 -1.71 35.60 -0.79
C VAL A 113 -1.46 37.06 -0.43
N ASP A 114 -1.65 37.95 -1.40
CA ASP A 114 -1.56 39.39 -1.20
C ASP A 114 -2.88 39.96 -0.62
N ALA A 115 -2.85 41.20 -0.13
CA ALA A 115 -4.01 41.87 0.49
C ALA A 115 -5.24 41.93 -0.45
N ASP A 116 -5.02 41.97 -1.76
CA ASP A 116 -6.05 41.96 -2.81
C ASP A 116 -6.59 40.55 -3.13
N SER A 117 -6.29 39.54 -2.30
CA SER A 117 -6.68 38.14 -2.50
C SER A 117 -6.12 37.47 -3.76
N THR A 118 -5.07 38.06 -4.36
CA THR A 118 -4.35 37.43 -5.47
C THR A 118 -3.43 36.35 -4.92
N VAL A 119 -3.51 35.14 -5.50
CA VAL A 119 -2.67 33.99 -5.15
C VAL A 119 -1.56 33.88 -6.19
N SER A 120 -0.30 33.94 -5.75
CA SER A 120 0.87 33.73 -6.60
C SER A 120 1.76 32.62 -6.05
N LEU A 121 2.37 31.83 -6.93
CA LEU A 121 3.38 30.85 -6.53
C LEU A 121 4.67 31.62 -6.21
N ALA A 122 5.09 31.59 -4.95
CA ALA A 122 6.31 32.26 -4.50
C ALA A 122 7.54 31.40 -4.79
N THR A 123 7.51 30.12 -4.42
CA THR A 123 8.64 29.22 -4.67
C THR A 123 8.24 27.75 -4.65
N THR A 124 8.99 26.92 -5.36
CA THR A 124 8.86 25.45 -5.33
C THR A 124 10.13 24.86 -4.74
N MET A 125 10.00 24.15 -3.63
CA MET A 125 11.09 23.40 -3.00
C MET A 125 10.94 21.93 -3.36
N LYS A 126 11.94 21.39 -4.07
CA LYS A 126 12.05 19.95 -4.32
C LYS A 126 12.69 19.28 -3.13
N MET A 127 12.00 18.30 -2.55
CA MET A 127 12.47 17.53 -1.43
C MET A 127 12.52 16.05 -1.82
N GLU A 128 13.72 15.57 -2.13
CA GLU A 128 13.97 14.15 -2.35
C GLU A 128 13.83 13.41 -1.03
N SER A 129 13.32 12.19 -1.06
CA SER A 129 12.94 11.45 0.14
C SER A 129 13.35 10.00 -0.04
N ASN A 130 14.36 9.62 0.72
CA ASN A 130 15.11 8.39 0.54
C ASN A 130 15.09 7.64 1.86
N PHE A 131 14.23 6.64 1.95
CA PHE A 131 14.01 5.90 3.18
C PHE A 131 14.66 4.52 3.13
N ILE A 132 15.33 4.15 4.22
CA ILE A 132 15.58 2.75 4.53
C ILE A 132 14.38 2.24 5.32
N ASP A 133 13.71 1.22 4.77
CA ASP A 133 12.54 0.58 5.36
C ASP A 133 12.96 -0.74 6.01
N LEU A 134 12.59 -0.92 7.27
CA LEU A 134 12.85 -2.14 8.05
C LEU A 134 11.56 -2.74 8.62
N PRO A 135 10.55 -3.07 7.78
CA PRO A 135 9.32 -3.68 8.23
C PRO A 135 9.56 -5.09 8.75
N VAL A 136 9.07 -5.33 9.96
CA VAL A 136 9.07 -6.64 10.61
C VAL A 136 7.66 -6.94 11.09
N GLY A 137 7.19 -8.16 10.81
CA GLY A 137 5.82 -8.52 11.13
C GLY A 137 5.55 -10.00 11.03
N ILE A 138 4.36 -10.37 11.50
CA ILE A 138 3.86 -11.74 11.45
C ILE A 138 2.90 -11.85 10.26
N LYS A 139 3.10 -12.91 9.48
CA LYS A 139 2.25 -13.32 8.37
C LYS A 139 1.45 -14.54 8.81
N PHE A 140 0.13 -14.38 8.86
CA PHE A 140 -0.83 -15.47 9.10
C PHE A 140 -1.32 -15.99 7.76
N LEU A 141 -1.07 -17.25 7.46
CA LEU A 141 -1.43 -17.87 6.20
C LEU A 141 -2.71 -18.69 6.35
N SER A 142 -3.59 -18.61 5.36
CA SER A 142 -4.75 -19.51 5.26
C SER A 142 -4.34 -20.88 4.73
N GLU A 143 -5.26 -21.84 4.75
CA GLU A 143 -5.11 -23.10 4.03
C GLU A 143 -4.96 -22.85 2.53
N ARG A 144 -4.03 -23.58 1.92
CA ARG A 144 -3.72 -23.48 0.50
C ARG A 144 -4.87 -24.09 -0.31
N ASN A 145 -5.41 -23.31 -1.24
CA ASN A 145 -6.35 -23.81 -2.23
C ASN A 145 -5.65 -23.80 -3.59
N SER A 146 -5.26 -24.98 -4.07
CA SER A 146 -4.48 -25.12 -5.32
C SER A 146 -3.16 -24.33 -5.26
N ASN A 147 -2.90 -23.39 -6.17
CA ASN A 147 -1.70 -22.57 -6.23
C ASN A 147 -1.87 -21.18 -5.58
N VAL A 148 -2.98 -20.95 -4.88
CA VAL A 148 -3.26 -19.68 -4.20
C VAL A 148 -3.33 -19.91 -2.70
N ARG A 149 -2.64 -19.05 -1.95
CA ARG A 149 -2.67 -19.05 -0.49
C ARG A 149 -2.83 -17.61 0.00
N PRO A 150 -4.06 -17.18 0.32
CA PRO A 150 -4.26 -15.86 0.90
C PRO A 150 -3.62 -15.80 2.29
N TYR A 151 -3.18 -14.61 2.67
CA TYR A 151 -2.54 -14.37 3.96
C TYR A 151 -2.87 -12.97 4.47
N LEU A 152 -2.80 -12.82 5.80
CA LEU A 152 -2.85 -11.55 6.49
C LEU A 152 -1.45 -11.23 7.00
N TYR A 153 -1.01 -9.98 6.85
CA TYR A 153 0.28 -9.51 7.33
C TYR A 153 0.07 -8.36 8.30
N LEU A 154 0.64 -8.47 9.50
CA LEU A 154 0.53 -7.49 10.57
C LEU A 154 1.91 -7.29 11.18
N GLY A 155 2.33 -6.05 11.36
CA GLY A 155 3.66 -5.75 11.85
C GLY A 155 3.88 -4.27 12.12
N THR A 156 5.14 -3.95 12.37
CA THR A 156 5.62 -2.59 12.57
C THR A 156 6.65 -2.27 11.50
N ASP A 157 6.67 -1.02 11.09
CA ASP A 157 7.64 -0.53 10.12
C ASP A 157 8.48 0.57 10.77
N VAL A 158 9.79 0.46 10.65
CA VAL A 158 10.74 1.48 11.10
C VAL A 158 11.40 2.02 9.84
N ARG A 159 11.21 3.33 9.62
CA ARG A 159 11.78 4.03 8.48
C ARG A 159 12.80 5.04 8.95
N ILE A 160 13.94 5.06 8.28
CA ILE A 160 15.01 6.02 8.54
C ILE A 160 15.20 6.83 7.27
N ASP A 161 15.07 8.16 7.38
CA ASP A 161 15.34 9.08 6.28
C ASP A 161 16.85 9.28 6.12
N LEU A 162 17.36 9.08 4.90
CA LEU A 162 18.75 9.27 4.54
C LEU A 162 18.99 10.56 3.75
N ALA A 163 17.93 11.25 3.32
CA ALA A 163 18.04 12.49 2.53
C ALA A 163 18.10 13.76 3.40
N ALA A 164 18.02 13.64 4.73
CA ALA A 164 18.07 14.76 5.67
C ALA A 164 19.47 15.38 5.82
#